data_AF-A0A2N5YPP9-F1
#
_entry.id   AF-A0A2N5YPP9-F1
#
_cell.length_a   1.000
_cell.length_b   1.000
_cell.length_c   1.000
_cell.angle_alpha   90.00
_cell.angle_beta   90.00
_cell.angle_gamma   90.00
#
_symmetry.space_group_name_H-M   'P 1'
#
loop_
_entity.id
_entity.type
_entity.pdbx_description
1 polymer ?
#
loop_
_entity_poly.entity_id
_entity_poly.type
_entity_poly.pdbx_seq_one_letter_code
_entity_poly.pdbx_strand_id
1 'polypeptide(L)'
;MNTQLFISILLGITVIILIVIVVNKYKEIRKLNKKIEDDENYRIKKLKEQLSKKTDNLNLIISERDELVRKYHEMSDDYKDVRNRLQHLKALLEIKDKLYELIENKTEDNLKFFSSLVADHLLLQYSISADCLEYKSHPAYVEAKRIRELKETTKGIVERHKIMEYKYEYLINLFPELENYVDDFETLKSLTDYKNVADFQENVDRTINYLTKDEYNNLSIEDRNKLALNRYIDGQKTKWQIGRDYELYIGYEYYREGWQVEYYGIEKQLEDMGRDLIAIKGDEVHVIQCKYWSSSKLIHEKHIAQLYGTTIQYLLSNKHLKKKIFPVFITNI
;
A
#
# COMPACT_ATOMS: atom_id res chain seq x y z
N MET A 1 51.64 141.87 8.60
CA MET A 1 50.35 141.39 9.10
C MET A 1 49.65 140.53 8.03
N ASN A 2 50.20 139.36 7.67
CA ASN A 2 49.63 138.51 6.60
C ASN A 2 49.91 136.99 6.73
N THR A 3 50.63 136.53 7.76
CA THR A 3 51.02 135.12 7.92
C THR A 3 50.00 134.27 8.68
N GLN A 4 49.30 134.82 9.70
CA GLN A 4 48.28 134.07 10.44
C GLN A 4 47.03 133.74 9.62
N LEU A 5 46.58 134.66 8.76
CA LEU A 5 45.42 134.43 7.86
C LEU A 5 45.72 133.35 6.80
N PHE A 6 46.96 133.28 6.33
CA PHE A 6 47.39 132.27 5.36
C PHE A 6 47.44 130.86 5.98
N ILE A 7 47.89 130.76 7.24
CA ILE A 7 47.95 129.47 7.98
C ILE A 7 46.54 128.93 8.27
N SER A 8 45.58 129.78 8.64
CA SER A 8 44.20 129.34 8.90
C SER A 8 43.44 128.95 7.62
N ILE A 9 43.70 129.62 6.48
CA ILE A 9 43.18 129.19 5.17
C ILE A 9 43.81 127.85 4.74
N LEU A 10 45.12 127.69 4.92
CA LEU A 10 45.82 126.44 4.62
C LEU A 10 45.30 125.26 5.47
N LEU A 11 45.08 125.50 6.77
CA LEU A 11 44.46 124.53 7.69
C LEU A 11 43.04 124.16 7.25
N GLY A 12 42.22 125.14 6.88
CA GLY A 12 40.86 124.90 6.37
C GLY A 12 40.86 124.03 5.11
N ILE A 13 41.77 124.29 4.17
CA ILE A 13 41.93 123.48 2.95
C ILE A 13 42.39 122.06 3.31
N THR A 14 43.34 121.90 4.24
CA THR A 14 43.79 120.55 4.67
C THR A 14 42.69 119.74 5.35
N VAL A 15 41.82 120.38 6.14
CA VAL A 15 40.67 119.72 6.78
C VAL A 15 39.65 119.29 5.73
N ILE A 16 39.37 120.13 4.73
CA ILE A 16 38.47 119.77 3.62
C ILE A 16 39.04 118.60 2.81
N ILE A 17 40.34 118.61 2.52
CA ILE A 17 41.02 117.50 1.84
C ILE A 17 40.93 116.20 2.66
N LEU A 18 41.14 116.28 3.98
CA LEU A 18 40.98 115.15 4.91
C LEU A 18 39.55 114.59 4.90
N ILE A 19 38.54 115.46 4.95
CA ILE A 19 37.12 115.07 4.87
C ILE A 19 36.84 114.37 3.53
N VAL A 20 37.33 114.90 2.41
CA VAL A 20 37.16 114.28 1.08
C VAL A 20 37.83 112.90 1.03
N ILE A 21 39.04 112.75 1.59
CA ILE A 21 39.73 111.46 1.68
C ILE A 21 38.93 110.46 2.53
N VAL A 22 38.41 110.89 3.69
CA VAL A 22 37.61 110.04 4.58
C VAL A 22 36.31 109.61 3.89
N VAL A 23 35.61 110.53 3.21
CA VAL A 23 34.38 110.22 2.47
C VAL A 23 34.65 109.28 1.29
N ASN A 24 35.76 109.45 0.56
CA ASN A 24 36.14 108.53 -0.50
C ASN A 24 36.50 107.14 0.03
N LYS A 25 37.31 107.04 1.10
CA LYS A 25 37.59 105.77 1.77
C LYS A 25 36.33 105.11 2.30
N TYR A 26 35.40 105.88 2.88
CA TYR A 26 34.11 105.36 3.33
C TYR A 26 33.28 104.81 2.17
N LYS A 27 33.24 105.52 1.02
CA LYS A 27 32.58 105.02 -0.20
C LYS A 27 33.23 103.74 -0.74
N GLU A 28 34.56 103.64 -0.71
CA GLU A 28 35.30 102.43 -1.11
C GLU A 28 35.00 101.26 -0.18
N ILE A 29 35.07 101.45 1.15
CA ILE A 29 34.71 100.45 2.15
C ILE A 29 33.27 99.99 1.95
N ARG A 30 32.33 100.92 1.71
CA ARG A 30 30.92 100.58 1.45
C ARG A 30 30.75 99.75 0.17
N LYS A 31 31.48 100.08 -0.90
CA LYS A 31 31.48 99.28 -2.15
C LYS A 31 32.07 97.89 -1.91
N LEU A 32 33.15 97.79 -1.16
CA LEU A 32 33.82 96.54 -0.84
C LEU A 32 32.92 95.63 0.00
N ASN A 33 32.29 96.18 1.05
CA ASN A 33 31.34 95.45 1.90
C ASN A 33 30.13 94.96 1.11
N LYS A 34 29.57 95.80 0.23
CA LYS A 34 28.46 95.37 -0.64
C LYS A 34 28.88 94.22 -1.56
N LYS A 35 30.10 94.28 -2.12
CA LYS A 35 30.62 93.20 -2.97
C LYS A 35 30.84 91.90 -2.18
N ILE A 36 31.34 91.98 -0.95
CA ILE A 36 31.49 90.83 -0.05
C ILE A 36 30.11 90.23 0.26
N GLU A 37 29.12 91.06 0.59
CA GLU A 37 27.75 90.64 0.86
C GLU A 37 27.10 89.94 -0.35
N ASP A 38 27.29 90.50 -1.55
CA ASP A 38 26.80 89.91 -2.80
C ASP A 38 27.46 88.54 -3.08
N ASP A 39 28.78 88.43 -2.89
CA ASP A 39 29.54 87.18 -3.06
C ASP A 39 29.14 86.11 -2.02
N GLU A 40 28.93 86.50 -0.76
CA GLU A 40 28.44 85.62 0.31
C GLU A 40 27.02 85.13 0.01
N ASN A 41 26.12 86.03 -0.39
CA ASN A 41 24.75 85.68 -0.78
C ASN A 41 24.73 84.71 -1.98
N TYR A 42 25.61 84.92 -2.96
CA TYR A 42 25.77 84.01 -4.09
C TYR A 42 26.25 82.62 -3.65
N ARG A 43 27.26 82.54 -2.77
CA ARG A 43 27.76 81.27 -2.20
C ARG A 43 26.68 80.55 -1.39
N ILE A 44 25.96 81.27 -0.53
CA ILE A 44 24.87 80.72 0.27
C ILE A 44 23.78 80.16 -0.63
N LYS A 45 23.40 80.87 -1.70
CA LYS A 45 22.42 80.39 -2.68
C LYS A 45 22.88 79.09 -3.34
N LYS A 46 24.13 79.04 -3.83
CA LYS A 46 24.69 77.84 -4.46
C LYS A 46 24.76 76.65 -3.51
N LEU A 47 25.14 76.87 -2.24
CA LEU A 47 25.16 75.83 -1.22
C LEU A 47 23.75 75.33 -0.89
N LYS A 48 22.76 76.22 -0.81
CA LYS A 48 21.35 75.84 -0.63
C LYS A 48 20.83 74.96 -1.77
N GLU A 49 21.15 75.31 -3.02
CA GLU A 49 20.78 74.51 -4.19
C GLU A 49 21.43 73.11 -4.17
N GLN A 50 22.71 73.02 -3.80
CA GLN A 50 23.41 71.74 -3.63
C GLN A 50 22.80 70.91 -2.50
N LEU A 51 22.48 71.54 -1.37
CA LEU A 51 21.84 70.89 -0.23
C LEU A 51 20.46 70.34 -0.63
N SER A 52 19.64 71.14 -1.33
CA SER A 52 18.32 70.71 -1.84
C SER A 52 18.44 69.45 -2.70
N LYS A 53 19.33 69.45 -3.70
CA LYS A 53 19.54 68.29 -4.57
C LYS A 53 19.96 67.04 -3.80
N LYS A 54 20.81 67.21 -2.77
CA LYS A 54 21.26 66.10 -1.93
C LYS A 54 20.12 65.57 -1.05
N THR A 55 19.28 66.45 -0.53
CA THR A 55 18.06 66.09 0.22
C THR A 55 17.07 65.32 -0.65
N ASP A 56 16.84 65.78 -1.88
CA ASP A 56 15.93 65.10 -2.83
C ASP A 56 16.43 63.69 -3.17
N ASN A 57 17.74 63.54 -3.43
CA ASN A 57 18.34 62.23 -3.68
C ASN A 57 18.26 61.32 -2.44
N LEU A 58 18.48 61.86 -1.24
CA LEU A 58 18.36 61.08 0.00
C LEU A 58 16.92 60.59 0.21
N ASN A 59 15.92 61.42 -0.08
CA ASN A 59 14.52 61.04 0.02
C ASN A 59 14.15 59.93 -0.98
N LEU A 60 14.71 59.96 -2.19
CA LEU A 60 14.53 58.90 -3.17
C LEU A 60 15.09 57.56 -2.66
N ILE A 61 16.31 57.56 -2.14
CA ILE A 61 16.97 56.38 -1.56
C ILE A 61 16.17 55.83 -0.36
N ILE A 62 15.62 56.71 0.49
CA ILE A 62 14.77 56.29 1.62
C ILE A 62 13.50 55.59 1.10
N SER A 63 12.86 56.13 0.06
CA SER A 63 11.67 55.52 -0.54
C SER A 63 11.97 54.13 -1.12
N GLU A 64 13.07 53.97 -1.85
CA GLU A 64 13.50 52.68 -2.40
C GLU A 64 13.81 51.66 -1.30
N ARG A 65 14.50 52.10 -0.24
CA ARG A 65 14.77 51.26 0.94
C ARG A 65 13.46 50.81 1.58
N ASP A 66 12.49 51.70 1.76
CA ASP A 66 11.22 51.36 2.41
C ASP A 66 10.37 50.40 1.56
N GLU A 67 10.48 50.46 0.23
CA GLU A 67 9.90 49.45 -0.67
C GLU A 67 10.60 48.09 -0.53
N LEU A 68 11.94 48.06 -0.50
CA LEU A 68 12.71 46.83 -0.31
C LEU A 68 12.42 46.18 1.05
N VAL A 69 12.30 46.97 2.11
CA VAL A 69 11.94 46.49 3.44
C VAL A 69 10.54 45.86 3.43
N ARG A 70 9.56 46.46 2.76
CA ARG A 70 8.22 45.86 2.59
C ARG A 70 8.27 44.53 1.86
N LYS A 71 8.94 44.46 0.71
CA LYS A 71 9.13 43.20 -0.04
C LYS A 71 9.82 42.12 0.79
N TYR A 72 10.80 42.50 1.60
CA TYR A 72 11.48 41.56 2.51
C TYR A 72 10.53 41.02 3.59
N HIS A 73 9.67 41.85 4.15
CA HIS A 73 8.69 41.41 5.15
C HIS A 73 7.64 40.47 4.54
N GLU A 74 7.09 40.81 3.37
CA GLU A 74 6.17 39.95 2.62
C GLU A 74 6.80 38.57 2.35
N MET A 75 8.01 38.56 1.79
CA MET A 75 8.71 37.31 1.48
C MET A 75 9.09 36.51 2.74
N SER A 76 9.38 37.18 3.86
CA SER A 76 9.63 36.54 5.16
C SER A 76 8.36 35.87 5.70
N ASP A 77 7.19 36.47 5.52
CA ASP A 77 5.93 35.89 5.99
C ASP A 77 5.48 34.73 5.09
N ASP A 78 5.64 34.85 3.78
CA ASP A 78 5.46 33.73 2.84
C ASP A 78 6.36 32.54 3.19
N TYR A 79 7.64 32.80 3.50
CA TYR A 79 8.57 31.75 3.92
C TYR A 79 8.11 31.02 5.18
N LYS A 80 7.54 31.74 6.16
CA LYS A 80 6.99 31.11 7.37
C LYS A 80 5.78 30.24 7.04
N ASP A 81 4.87 30.72 6.19
CA ASP A 81 3.69 29.94 5.79
C ASP A 81 4.09 28.66 5.05
N VAL A 82 4.99 28.77 4.06
CA VAL A 82 5.52 27.61 3.33
C VAL A 82 6.20 26.62 4.27
N ARG A 83 7.00 27.10 5.23
CA ARG A 83 7.66 26.25 6.22
C ARG A 83 6.65 25.49 7.09
N ASN A 84 5.59 26.16 7.54
CA ASN A 84 4.52 25.54 8.32
C ASN A 84 3.78 24.47 7.52
N ARG A 85 3.42 24.76 6.27
CA ARG A 85 2.79 23.77 5.37
C ARG A 85 3.69 22.56 5.13
N LEU A 86 5.00 22.78 4.94
CA LEU A 86 5.96 21.71 4.72
C LEU A 86 6.12 20.83 5.96
N GLN A 87 6.10 21.42 7.16
CA GLN A 87 6.11 20.68 8.42
C GLN A 87 4.82 19.85 8.59
N HIS A 88 3.66 20.43 8.27
CA HIS A 88 2.39 19.70 8.31
C HIS A 88 2.38 18.53 7.32
N LEU A 89 2.85 18.75 6.09
CA LEU A 89 2.93 17.70 5.06
C LEU A 89 3.86 16.56 5.48
N LYS A 90 5.00 16.86 6.11
CA LYS A 90 5.89 15.84 6.68
C LYS A 90 5.20 14.99 7.74
N ALA A 91 4.46 15.62 8.65
CA ALA A 91 3.70 14.89 9.66
C ALA A 91 2.63 13.99 9.03
N LEU A 92 1.95 14.44 7.98
CA LEU A 92 1.00 13.63 7.23
C LEU A 92 1.66 12.43 6.54
N LEU A 93 2.84 12.62 5.96
CA LEU A 93 3.61 11.52 5.35
C LEU A 93 4.02 10.47 6.38
N GLU A 94 4.47 10.88 7.57
CA GLU A 94 4.79 9.95 8.66
C GLU A 94 3.57 9.14 9.12
N ILE A 95 2.40 9.78 9.23
CA ILE A 95 1.15 9.08 9.57
C ILE A 95 0.79 8.08 8.47
N LYS A 96 0.84 8.53 7.21
CA LYS A 96 0.57 7.70 6.04
C LYS A 96 1.47 6.47 6.04
N ASP A 97 2.78 6.63 6.22
CA ASP A 97 3.73 5.53 6.15
C ASP A 97 3.51 4.52 7.30
N LYS A 98 3.16 4.98 8.51
CA LYS A 98 2.72 4.11 9.61
C LYS A 98 1.46 3.32 9.26
N LEU A 99 0.48 3.95 8.59
CA LEU A 99 -0.73 3.25 8.16
C LEU A 99 -0.41 2.17 7.12
N TYR A 100 0.52 2.42 6.19
CA TYR A 100 0.96 1.40 5.23
C TYR A 100 1.65 0.21 5.92
N GLU A 101 2.51 0.47 6.90
CA GLU A 101 3.17 -0.59 7.68
C GLU A 101 2.15 -1.47 8.44
N LEU A 102 1.05 -0.87 8.93
CA LEU A 102 -0.05 -1.62 9.54
C LEU A 102 -0.82 -2.47 8.53
N ILE A 103 -0.99 -2.00 7.29
CA ILE A 103 -1.68 -2.76 6.23
C ILE A 103 -0.84 -3.96 5.80
N GLU A 104 0.48 -3.79 5.69
CA GLU A 104 1.40 -4.84 5.26
C GLU A 104 1.47 -5.98 6.28
N ASN A 105 1.44 -5.65 7.57
CA ASN A 105 1.42 -6.62 8.66
C ASN A 105 -0.01 -7.11 8.93
N LYS A 106 -0.42 -8.24 8.35
CA LYS A 106 -1.77 -8.83 8.53
C LYS A 106 -1.97 -9.51 9.90
N THR A 107 -1.83 -8.75 10.99
CA THR A 107 -2.06 -9.25 12.36
C THR A 107 -3.52 -9.08 12.79
N GLU A 108 -3.94 -9.84 13.81
CA GLU A 108 -5.29 -9.74 14.39
C GLU A 108 -5.57 -8.33 14.94
N ASP A 109 -4.57 -7.66 15.52
CA ASP A 109 -4.74 -6.33 16.06
C ASP A 109 -4.88 -5.26 14.97
N ASN A 110 -4.21 -5.45 13.83
CA ASN A 110 -4.36 -4.57 12.67
C ASN A 110 -5.76 -4.74 12.05
N LEU A 111 -6.28 -5.97 11.95
CA LEU A 111 -7.67 -6.22 11.52
C LEU A 111 -8.69 -5.51 12.41
N LYS A 112 -8.52 -5.55 13.74
CA LYS A 112 -9.38 -4.81 14.67
C LYS A 112 -9.30 -3.31 14.45
N PHE A 113 -8.08 -2.77 14.29
CA PHE A 113 -7.87 -1.36 14.03
C PHE A 113 -8.60 -0.89 12.76
N PHE A 114 -8.42 -1.59 11.63
CA PHE A 114 -9.10 -1.26 10.38
C PHE A 114 -10.62 -1.38 10.49
N SER A 115 -11.10 -2.42 11.16
CA SER A 115 -12.54 -2.62 11.35
C SER A 115 -13.16 -1.51 12.19
N SER A 116 -12.45 -1.03 13.21
CA SER A 116 -12.88 0.12 14.03
C SER A 116 -12.89 1.43 13.23
N LEU A 117 -11.86 1.66 12.41
CA LEU A 117 -11.78 2.83 11.54
C LEU A 117 -12.92 2.86 10.49
N VAL A 118 -13.21 1.70 9.88
CA VAL A 118 -14.35 1.56 8.96
C VAL A 118 -15.67 1.76 9.68
N ALA A 119 -15.83 1.22 10.90
CA ALA A 119 -17.03 1.44 11.70
C ALA A 119 -17.22 2.92 12.04
N ASP A 120 -16.17 3.64 12.42
CA ASP A 120 -16.22 5.08 12.68
C ASP A 120 -16.65 5.87 11.44
N HIS A 121 -16.14 5.51 10.27
CA HIS A 121 -16.51 6.12 9.00
C HIS A 121 -18.00 5.88 8.67
N LEU A 122 -18.45 4.62 8.71
CA LEU A 122 -19.84 4.25 8.38
C LEU A 122 -20.85 4.86 9.35
N LEU A 123 -20.46 5.10 10.60
CA LEU A 123 -21.33 5.62 11.65
C LEU A 123 -21.22 7.14 11.85
N LEU A 124 -20.60 7.85 10.92
CA LEU A 124 -20.49 9.30 10.98
C LEU A 124 -21.87 9.98 11.04
N GLN A 125 -22.85 9.47 10.28
CA GLN A 125 -24.20 10.00 10.22
C GLN A 125 -24.91 9.99 11.58
N TYR A 126 -24.61 9.02 12.46
CA TYR A 126 -25.17 8.97 13.81
C TYR A 126 -24.70 10.16 14.63
N SER A 127 -23.41 10.49 14.53
CA SER A 127 -22.82 11.64 15.25
C SER A 127 -23.44 12.94 14.76
N ILE A 128 -23.51 13.12 13.44
CA ILE A 128 -24.13 14.30 12.82
C ILE A 128 -25.59 14.45 13.25
N SER A 129 -26.34 13.34 13.27
CA SER A 129 -27.76 13.35 13.66
C SER A 129 -27.93 13.69 15.14
N ALA A 130 -27.09 13.13 16.02
CA ALA A 130 -27.10 13.45 17.44
C ALA A 130 -26.77 14.93 17.69
N ASP A 131 -25.72 15.46 17.05
CA ASP A 131 -25.31 16.86 17.17
C ASP A 131 -26.42 17.80 16.67
N CYS A 132 -27.05 17.47 15.53
CA CYS A 132 -28.19 18.24 15.00
C CYS A 132 -29.37 18.27 16.00
N LEU A 133 -29.70 17.13 16.61
CA LEU A 133 -30.76 17.06 17.61
C LEU A 133 -30.43 17.86 18.89
N GLU A 134 -29.16 17.93 19.26
CA GLU A 134 -28.66 18.62 20.44
C GLU A 134 -28.61 20.14 20.24
N TYR A 135 -28.24 20.63 19.05
CA TYR A 135 -28.01 22.05 18.79
C TYR A 135 -29.10 22.75 17.97
N LYS A 136 -30.14 22.06 17.52
CA LYS A 136 -31.27 22.71 16.83
C LYS A 136 -32.00 23.71 17.74
N SER A 137 -32.77 24.63 17.13
CA SER A 137 -33.50 25.70 17.84
C SER A 137 -34.37 25.22 19.02
N HIS A 138 -34.90 24.00 18.98
CA HIS A 138 -35.61 23.37 20.09
C HIS A 138 -34.93 22.01 20.40
N PRO A 139 -33.88 21.99 21.23
CA PRO A 139 -33.04 20.81 21.44
C PRO A 139 -33.81 19.56 21.90
N ALA A 140 -33.44 18.40 21.37
CA ALA A 140 -33.99 17.10 21.71
C ALA A 140 -32.92 16.20 22.37
N TYR A 141 -32.45 16.61 23.55
CA TYR A 141 -31.32 15.97 24.26
C TYR A 141 -31.51 14.48 24.53
N VAL A 142 -32.74 14.04 24.85
CA VAL A 142 -33.03 12.62 25.12
C VAL A 142 -32.83 11.78 23.86
N GLU A 143 -33.32 12.25 22.72
CA GLU A 143 -33.16 11.54 21.45
C GLU A 143 -31.71 11.60 20.96
N ALA A 144 -31.02 12.74 21.12
CA ALA A 144 -29.59 12.84 20.82
C ALA A 144 -28.78 11.81 21.61
N LYS A 145 -29.04 11.67 22.92
CA LYS A 145 -28.40 10.65 23.78
C LYS A 145 -28.70 9.23 23.29
N ARG A 146 -29.96 8.92 22.96
CA ARG A 146 -30.37 7.62 22.42
C ARG A 146 -29.63 7.29 21.12
N ILE A 147 -29.46 8.25 20.21
CA ILE A 147 -28.71 8.06 18.95
C ILE A 147 -27.22 7.79 19.23
N ARG A 148 -26.61 8.46 20.23
CA ARG A 148 -25.24 8.16 20.65
C ARG A 148 -25.10 6.74 21.21
N GLU A 149 -26.03 6.29 22.05
CA GLU A 149 -26.06 4.91 22.56
C GLU A 149 -26.25 3.88 21.43
N LEU A 150 -27.12 4.19 20.46
CA LEU A 150 -27.32 3.35 19.27
C LEU A 150 -26.06 3.30 18.40
N LYS A 151 -25.32 4.40 18.29
CA LYS A 151 -24.02 4.42 17.59
C LYS A 151 -23.02 3.44 18.22
N GLU A 152 -22.85 3.48 19.54
CA GLU A 152 -21.90 2.61 20.25
C GLU A 152 -22.24 1.12 20.08
N THR A 153 -23.52 0.78 20.26
CA THR A 153 -23.99 -0.60 20.03
C THR A 153 -23.79 -1.05 18.58
N THR A 154 -24.08 -0.17 17.62
CA THR A 154 -23.89 -0.46 16.19
C THR A 154 -22.40 -0.59 15.84
N LYS A 155 -21.53 0.22 16.45
CA LYS A 155 -20.08 0.17 16.22
C LYS A 155 -19.52 -1.22 16.50
N GLY A 156 -19.84 -1.80 17.66
CA GLY A 156 -19.39 -3.16 18.00
C GLY A 156 -19.95 -4.25 17.06
N ILE A 157 -21.12 -4.04 16.45
CA ILE A 157 -21.68 -4.96 15.45
C ILE A 157 -20.90 -4.84 14.13
N VAL A 158 -20.70 -3.62 13.63
CA VAL A 158 -19.98 -3.36 12.38
C VAL A 158 -18.53 -3.83 12.48
N GLU A 159 -17.86 -3.59 13.60
CA GLU A 159 -16.49 -4.07 13.84
C GLU A 159 -16.41 -5.59 13.74
N ARG A 160 -17.27 -6.32 14.44
CA ARG A 160 -17.29 -7.80 14.39
C ARG A 160 -17.62 -8.31 12.98
N HIS A 161 -18.56 -7.67 12.30
CA HIS A 161 -18.91 -8.02 10.93
C HIS A 161 -17.70 -7.87 9.99
N LYS A 162 -17.02 -6.71 10.02
CA LYS A 162 -15.84 -6.47 9.18
C LYS A 162 -14.68 -7.41 9.49
N ILE A 163 -14.44 -7.72 10.76
CA ILE A 163 -13.42 -8.72 11.13
C ILE A 163 -13.75 -10.10 10.50
N MET A 164 -15.01 -10.54 10.57
CA MET A 164 -15.42 -11.83 9.99
C MET A 164 -15.34 -11.82 8.46
N GLU A 165 -15.78 -10.74 7.82
CA GLU A 165 -15.69 -10.54 6.37
C GLU A 165 -14.23 -10.62 5.89
N TYR A 166 -13.30 -9.90 6.53
CA TYR A 166 -11.88 -9.94 6.18
C TYR A 166 -11.26 -11.33 6.38
N LYS A 167 -11.63 -12.03 7.46
CA LYS A 167 -11.16 -13.40 7.71
C LYS A 167 -11.69 -14.38 6.68
N TYR A 168 -12.96 -14.25 6.31
CA TYR A 168 -13.60 -15.06 5.29
C TYR A 168 -12.94 -14.85 3.92
N GLU A 169 -12.79 -13.60 3.49
CA GLU A 169 -12.10 -13.26 2.23
C GLU A 169 -10.66 -13.77 2.22
N TYR A 170 -9.94 -13.62 3.33
CA TYR A 170 -8.57 -14.15 3.44
C TYR A 170 -8.54 -15.68 3.29
N LEU A 171 -9.48 -16.38 3.91
CA LEU A 171 -9.60 -17.84 3.84
C LEU A 171 -9.90 -18.31 2.41
N ILE A 172 -10.86 -17.67 1.73
CA ILE A 172 -11.23 -18.00 0.34
C ILE A 172 -10.08 -17.70 -0.62
N ASN A 173 -9.37 -16.59 -0.44
CA ASN A 173 -8.20 -16.28 -1.25
C ASN A 173 -7.06 -17.30 -1.07
N LEU A 174 -6.90 -17.85 0.14
CA LEU A 174 -5.88 -18.85 0.43
C LEU A 174 -6.27 -20.25 -0.08
N PHE A 175 -7.55 -20.58 -0.06
CA PHE A 175 -8.12 -21.86 -0.49
C PHE A 175 -9.36 -21.64 -1.38
N PRO A 176 -9.19 -21.28 -2.66
CA PRO A 176 -10.31 -20.99 -3.56
C PRO A 176 -11.32 -22.15 -3.69
N GLU A 177 -10.86 -23.38 -3.52
CA GLU A 177 -11.71 -24.58 -3.53
C GLU A 177 -12.82 -24.56 -2.48
N LEU A 178 -12.67 -23.80 -1.40
CA LEU A 178 -13.67 -23.66 -0.35
C LEU A 178 -14.97 -23.02 -0.85
N GLU A 179 -14.88 -22.15 -1.87
CA GLU A 179 -16.03 -21.44 -2.43
C GLU A 179 -17.15 -22.42 -2.83
N ASN A 180 -16.79 -23.58 -3.42
CA ASN A 180 -17.75 -24.62 -3.80
C ASN A 180 -18.57 -25.18 -2.63
N TYR A 181 -18.04 -25.12 -1.41
CA TYR A 181 -18.65 -25.67 -0.20
C TYR A 181 -19.37 -24.63 0.64
N VAL A 182 -18.96 -23.36 0.55
CA VAL A 182 -19.51 -22.25 1.37
C VAL A 182 -20.45 -21.33 0.59
N ASP A 183 -20.57 -21.52 -0.72
CA ASP A 183 -21.36 -20.66 -1.62
C ASP A 183 -22.85 -20.59 -1.24
N ASP A 184 -23.40 -21.68 -0.72
CA ASP A 184 -24.78 -21.70 -0.23
C ASP A 184 -24.91 -22.48 1.08
N PHE A 185 -25.93 -22.11 1.84
CA PHE A 185 -26.16 -22.64 3.17
C PHE A 185 -26.57 -24.13 3.19
N GLU A 186 -27.24 -24.63 2.14
CA GLU A 186 -27.62 -26.05 2.07
C GLU A 186 -26.39 -26.93 1.84
N THR A 187 -25.46 -26.51 0.98
CA THR A 187 -24.17 -27.22 0.82
C THR A 187 -23.39 -27.22 2.13
N LEU A 188 -23.32 -26.08 2.82
CA LEU A 188 -22.65 -25.97 4.11
C LEU A 188 -23.31 -26.88 5.17
N LYS A 189 -24.64 -26.96 5.17
CA LYS A 189 -25.41 -27.83 6.07
C LYS A 189 -25.19 -29.31 5.76
N SER A 190 -25.04 -29.68 4.49
CA SER A 190 -24.72 -31.07 4.10
C SER A 190 -23.38 -31.54 4.67
N LEU A 191 -22.45 -30.62 4.98
CA LEU A 191 -21.20 -30.96 5.66
C LEU A 191 -21.41 -31.46 7.10
N THR A 192 -22.55 -31.17 7.72
CA THR A 192 -22.88 -31.68 9.07
C THR A 192 -23.19 -33.17 9.09
N ASP A 193 -23.44 -33.78 7.93
CA ASP A 193 -23.66 -35.22 7.80
C ASP A 193 -22.35 -36.01 8.04
N TYR A 194 -21.20 -35.34 8.00
CA TYR A 194 -19.89 -35.93 8.20
C TYR A 194 -19.35 -35.58 9.60
N LYS A 195 -18.74 -36.57 10.26
CA LYS A 195 -18.23 -36.42 11.64
C LYS A 195 -16.94 -35.62 11.72
N ASN A 196 -16.10 -35.72 10.70
CA ASN A 196 -14.79 -35.07 10.62
C ASN A 196 -14.29 -35.05 9.17
N VAL A 197 -13.13 -34.42 8.94
CA VAL A 197 -12.54 -34.26 7.61
C VAL A 197 -12.20 -35.61 6.95
N ALA A 198 -11.76 -36.62 7.71
CA ALA A 198 -11.44 -37.93 7.14
C ALA A 198 -12.71 -38.64 6.66
N ASP A 199 -13.78 -38.59 7.46
CA ASP A 199 -15.10 -39.11 7.11
C ASP A 199 -15.67 -38.44 5.86
N PHE A 200 -15.49 -37.12 5.74
CA PHE A 200 -15.84 -36.39 4.53
C PHE A 200 -15.06 -36.87 3.30
N GLN A 201 -13.73 -37.00 3.41
CA GLN A 201 -12.90 -37.42 2.29
C GLN A 201 -13.18 -38.85 1.78
N GLU A 202 -13.60 -39.74 2.68
CA GLU A 202 -13.95 -41.11 2.35
C GLU A 202 -15.35 -41.22 1.73
N ASN A 203 -16.33 -40.51 2.28
CA ASN A 203 -17.75 -40.71 1.96
C ASN A 203 -18.34 -39.69 0.98
N VAL A 204 -17.63 -38.61 0.64
CA VAL A 204 -18.15 -37.62 -0.30
C VAL A 204 -18.32 -38.22 -1.70
N ASP A 205 -19.46 -37.93 -2.33
CA ASP A 205 -19.72 -38.30 -3.72
C ASP A 205 -18.75 -37.55 -4.65
N ARG A 206 -17.76 -38.28 -5.17
CA ARG A 206 -16.70 -37.72 -6.03
C ARG A 206 -17.19 -37.30 -7.41
N THR A 207 -18.43 -37.62 -7.79
CA THR A 207 -19.01 -37.15 -9.06
C THR A 207 -19.13 -35.63 -9.12
N ILE A 208 -19.23 -34.96 -7.96
CA ILE A 208 -19.24 -33.49 -7.84
C ILE A 208 -18.04 -32.86 -8.55
N ASN A 209 -16.88 -33.53 -8.57
CA ASN A 209 -15.68 -33.02 -9.24
C ASN A 209 -15.80 -32.94 -10.77
N TYR A 210 -16.83 -33.56 -11.36
CA TYR A 210 -17.03 -33.63 -12.80
C TYR A 210 -18.34 -32.96 -13.25
N LEU A 211 -19.07 -32.33 -12.34
CA LEU A 211 -20.42 -31.82 -12.56
C LEU A 211 -20.55 -30.40 -12.05
N THR A 212 -21.39 -29.59 -12.70
CA THR A 212 -21.84 -28.34 -12.09
C THR A 212 -22.84 -28.63 -10.98
N LYS A 213 -23.05 -27.65 -10.10
CA LYS A 213 -24.00 -27.75 -8.98
C LYS A 213 -25.43 -28.04 -9.46
N ASP A 214 -25.85 -27.36 -10.52
CA ASP A 214 -27.17 -27.56 -11.12
C ASP A 214 -27.33 -28.96 -11.72
N GLU A 215 -26.28 -29.48 -12.37
CA GLU A 215 -26.29 -30.85 -12.91
C GLU A 215 -26.38 -31.88 -11.80
N TYR A 216 -25.59 -31.72 -10.74
CA TYR A 216 -25.58 -32.64 -9.60
C TYR A 216 -26.97 -32.72 -8.94
N ASN A 217 -27.61 -31.57 -8.72
CA ASN A 217 -28.90 -31.50 -8.03
C ASN A 217 -30.08 -31.97 -8.87
N ASN A 218 -30.05 -31.74 -10.19
CA ASN A 218 -31.20 -32.02 -11.07
C ASN A 218 -31.14 -33.40 -11.75
N LEU A 219 -29.96 -33.99 -11.89
CA LEU A 219 -29.82 -35.30 -12.52
C LEU A 219 -30.12 -36.45 -11.54
N SER A 220 -30.73 -37.50 -12.07
CA SER A 220 -30.85 -38.79 -11.37
C SER A 220 -29.45 -39.34 -11.04
N ILE A 221 -29.34 -40.19 -10.01
CA ILE A 221 -28.06 -40.82 -9.64
C ILE A 221 -27.43 -41.55 -10.83
N GLU A 222 -28.23 -42.24 -11.64
CA GLU A 222 -27.73 -42.97 -12.80
C GLU A 222 -27.20 -42.03 -13.89
N ASP A 223 -27.94 -40.98 -14.22
CA ASP A 223 -27.54 -40.03 -15.26
C ASP A 223 -26.33 -39.19 -14.83
N ARG A 224 -26.30 -38.82 -13.54
CA ARG A 224 -25.17 -38.16 -12.89
C ARG A 224 -23.90 -39.00 -13.00
N ASN A 225 -23.96 -40.27 -12.59
CA ASN A 225 -22.82 -41.18 -12.63
C ASN A 225 -22.35 -41.42 -14.07
N LYS A 226 -23.28 -41.58 -15.02
CA LYS A 226 -22.96 -41.72 -16.45
C LYS A 226 -22.29 -40.47 -17.00
N LEU A 227 -22.81 -39.28 -16.70
CA LEU A 227 -22.26 -38.02 -17.18
C LEU A 227 -20.85 -37.76 -16.61
N ALA A 228 -20.68 -37.97 -15.30
CA ALA A 228 -19.37 -37.85 -14.64
C ALA A 228 -18.35 -38.83 -15.25
N LEU A 229 -18.76 -40.08 -15.49
CA LEU A 229 -17.91 -41.09 -16.14
C LEU A 229 -17.54 -40.68 -17.57
N ASN A 230 -18.50 -40.22 -18.38
CA ASN A 230 -18.22 -39.75 -19.74
C ASN A 230 -17.22 -38.59 -19.74
N ARG A 231 -17.42 -37.59 -18.87
CA ARG A 231 -16.48 -36.47 -18.73
C ARG A 231 -15.09 -36.90 -18.27
N TYR A 232 -15.01 -37.89 -17.38
CA TYR A 232 -13.74 -38.47 -16.98
C TYR A 232 -13.01 -39.16 -18.16
N ILE A 233 -13.76 -39.91 -18.98
CA ILE A 233 -13.22 -40.63 -20.14
C ILE A 233 -12.77 -39.65 -21.22
N ASP A 234 -13.63 -38.70 -21.59
CA ASP A 234 -13.41 -37.74 -22.68
C ASP A 234 -12.46 -36.60 -22.30
N GLY A 235 -12.34 -36.32 -21.00
CA GLY A 235 -11.50 -35.26 -20.46
C GLY A 235 -10.00 -35.55 -20.55
N GLN A 236 -9.21 -34.47 -20.49
CA GLN A 236 -7.76 -34.57 -20.44
C GLN A 236 -7.31 -35.14 -19.08
N LYS A 237 -6.70 -36.32 -19.10
CA LYS A 237 -6.20 -36.97 -17.89
C LYS A 237 -4.86 -36.39 -17.45
N THR A 238 -4.71 -36.18 -16.15
CA THR A 238 -3.43 -35.86 -15.52
C THR A 238 -2.48 -37.05 -15.59
N LYS A 239 -1.17 -36.82 -15.45
CA LYS A 239 -0.17 -37.89 -15.43
C LYS A 239 -0.44 -38.93 -14.32
N TRP A 240 -0.95 -38.48 -13.18
CA TRP A 240 -1.31 -39.37 -12.08
C TRP A 240 -2.53 -40.24 -12.41
N GLN A 241 -3.59 -39.64 -12.97
CA GLN A 241 -4.78 -40.39 -13.43
C GLN A 241 -4.41 -41.45 -14.47
N ILE A 242 -3.53 -41.12 -15.42
CA ILE A 242 -3.03 -42.08 -16.41
C ILE A 242 -2.29 -43.26 -15.75
N GLY A 243 -1.43 -42.98 -14.77
CA GLY A 243 -0.73 -44.01 -14.01
C GLY A 243 -1.69 -44.92 -13.24
N ARG A 244 -2.60 -44.32 -12.46
CA ARG A 244 -3.63 -45.03 -11.70
C ARG A 244 -4.51 -45.90 -12.59
N ASP A 245 -5.01 -45.35 -13.70
CA ASP A 245 -5.89 -46.09 -14.61
C ASP A 245 -5.15 -47.27 -15.27
N TYR A 246 -3.84 -47.11 -15.54
CA TYR A 246 -3.02 -48.20 -16.05
C TYR A 246 -2.78 -49.30 -15.00
N GLU A 247 -2.53 -48.93 -13.75
CA GLU A 247 -2.46 -49.89 -12.63
C GLU A 247 -3.77 -50.67 -12.47
N LEU A 248 -4.91 -49.99 -12.51
CA LEU A 248 -6.24 -50.62 -12.50
C LEU A 248 -6.43 -51.58 -13.68
N TYR A 249 -6.02 -51.18 -14.89
CA TYR A 249 -6.12 -52.02 -16.07
C TYR A 249 -5.26 -53.30 -15.95
N ILE A 250 -4.00 -53.18 -15.53
CA ILE A 250 -3.13 -54.35 -15.34
C ILE A 250 -3.66 -55.27 -14.25
N GLY A 251 -4.12 -54.71 -13.13
CA GLY A 251 -4.72 -55.50 -12.07
C GLY A 251 -6.00 -56.23 -12.52
N TYR A 252 -6.81 -55.60 -13.37
CA TYR A 252 -7.97 -56.23 -13.99
C TYR A 252 -7.59 -57.41 -14.92
N GLU A 253 -6.54 -57.28 -15.72
CA GLU A 253 -6.06 -58.38 -16.57
C GLU A 253 -5.57 -59.57 -15.73
N TYR A 254 -4.81 -59.32 -14.66
CA TYR A 254 -4.42 -60.38 -13.70
C TYR A 254 -5.64 -61.03 -13.04
N TYR A 255 -6.61 -60.22 -12.60
CA TYR A 255 -7.85 -60.73 -12.02
C TYR A 255 -8.61 -61.65 -13.00
N ARG A 256 -8.71 -61.25 -14.27
CA ARG A 256 -9.34 -62.07 -15.33
C ARG A 256 -8.65 -63.42 -15.53
N GLU A 257 -7.33 -63.47 -15.33
CA GLU A 257 -6.56 -64.71 -15.38
C GLU A 257 -6.64 -65.55 -14.08
N GLY A 258 -7.45 -65.13 -13.11
CA GLY A 258 -7.69 -65.86 -11.86
C GLY A 258 -6.63 -65.61 -10.78
N TRP A 259 -5.93 -64.49 -10.82
CA TRP A 259 -5.07 -64.03 -9.73
C TRP A 259 -5.87 -63.22 -8.70
N GLN A 260 -5.51 -63.34 -7.43
CA GLN A 260 -5.94 -62.40 -6.40
C GLN A 260 -5.02 -61.17 -6.43
N VAL A 261 -5.56 -59.97 -6.61
CA VAL A 261 -4.79 -58.74 -6.82
C VAL A 261 -5.01 -57.75 -5.67
N GLU A 262 -3.91 -57.25 -5.11
CA GLU A 262 -3.87 -56.16 -4.12
C GLU A 262 -3.27 -54.90 -4.77
N TYR A 263 -3.94 -53.75 -4.65
CA TYR A 263 -3.59 -52.49 -5.32
C TYR A 263 -2.81 -51.55 -4.39
N TYR A 264 -1.53 -51.83 -4.20
CA TYR A 264 -0.69 -51.05 -3.31
C TYR A 264 -0.50 -49.59 -3.76
N GLY A 265 -0.31 -49.34 -5.07
CA GLY A 265 0.04 -48.01 -5.61
C GLY A 265 -1.05 -46.96 -5.37
N ILE A 266 -2.30 -47.42 -5.47
CA ILE A 266 -3.49 -46.60 -5.32
C ILE A 266 -3.84 -46.40 -3.84
N GLU A 267 -3.61 -47.42 -3.00
CA GLU A 267 -3.93 -47.40 -1.56
C GLU A 267 -2.88 -46.67 -0.72
N LYS A 268 -1.58 -46.78 -1.07
CA LYS A 268 -0.45 -46.28 -0.27
C LYS A 268 0.21 -45.01 -0.82
N GLN A 269 -0.16 -44.58 -2.03
CA GLN A 269 0.36 -43.38 -2.70
C GLN A 269 1.90 -43.22 -2.58
N LEU A 270 2.39 -42.24 -1.82
CA LEU A 270 3.82 -41.91 -1.68
C LEU A 270 4.61 -42.93 -0.85
N GLU A 271 3.95 -43.77 -0.05
CA GLU A 271 4.60 -44.73 0.85
C GLU A 271 4.96 -46.06 0.18
N ASP A 272 4.60 -46.25 -1.09
CA ASP A 272 4.59 -47.58 -1.70
C ASP A 272 5.96 -48.13 -2.15
N MET A 273 7.02 -47.36 -1.90
CA MET A 273 8.43 -47.73 -2.17
C MET A 273 8.75 -48.14 -3.63
N GLY A 274 7.77 -48.11 -4.54
CA GLY A 274 7.90 -48.41 -5.96
C GLY A 274 7.40 -49.77 -6.44
N ARG A 275 6.59 -50.51 -5.67
CA ARG A 275 5.70 -51.56 -6.20
C ARG A 275 4.33 -50.96 -6.42
N ASP A 276 3.54 -51.47 -7.36
CA ASP A 276 2.21 -50.92 -7.66
C ASP A 276 1.10 -51.97 -7.39
N LEU A 277 1.33 -53.24 -7.73
CA LEU A 277 0.38 -54.34 -7.46
C LEU A 277 1.08 -55.56 -6.85
N ILE A 278 0.31 -56.35 -6.10
CA ILE A 278 0.70 -57.70 -5.67
C ILE A 278 -0.35 -58.69 -6.16
N ALA A 279 0.04 -59.60 -7.04
CA ALA A 279 -0.86 -60.62 -7.56
C ALA A 279 -0.46 -62.01 -7.05
N ILE A 280 -1.42 -62.78 -6.56
CA ILE A 280 -1.19 -64.08 -5.92
C ILE A 280 -2.03 -65.15 -6.63
N LYS A 281 -1.39 -66.25 -7.05
CA LYS A 281 -2.07 -67.42 -7.62
C LYS A 281 -1.37 -68.70 -7.20
N GLY A 282 -2.05 -69.50 -6.39
CA GLY A 282 -1.46 -70.69 -5.77
C GLY A 282 -0.20 -70.35 -4.98
N ASP A 283 0.92 -70.96 -5.37
CA ASP A 283 2.24 -70.79 -4.75
C ASP A 283 3.09 -69.68 -5.39
N GLU A 284 2.53 -68.90 -6.31
CA GLU A 284 3.22 -67.81 -7.00
C GLU A 284 2.70 -66.44 -6.54
N VAL A 285 3.63 -65.51 -6.37
CA VAL A 285 3.37 -64.10 -6.07
C VAL A 285 4.12 -63.24 -7.07
N HIS A 286 3.42 -62.37 -7.77
CA HIS A 286 4.01 -61.35 -8.62
C HIS A 286 4.01 -60.02 -7.85
N VAL A 287 5.20 -59.47 -7.63
CA VAL A 287 5.37 -58.09 -7.17
C VAL A 287 5.53 -57.24 -8.43
N ILE A 288 4.52 -56.45 -8.73
CA ILE A 288 4.37 -55.82 -10.04
C ILE A 288 4.64 -54.32 -9.90
N GLN A 289 5.42 -53.77 -10.82
CA GLN A 289 5.55 -52.34 -11.05
C GLN A 289 5.02 -52.00 -12.45
N CYS A 290 4.05 -51.09 -12.50
CA CYS A 290 3.41 -50.56 -13.68
C CYS A 290 4.00 -49.19 -14.04
N LYS A 291 4.36 -48.99 -15.31
CA LYS A 291 4.80 -47.70 -15.82
C LYS A 291 4.21 -47.41 -17.19
N TYR A 292 3.30 -46.45 -17.23
CA TYR A 292 2.76 -45.89 -18.47
C TYR A 292 3.57 -44.66 -18.89
N TRP A 293 4.43 -44.82 -19.90
CA TRP A 293 5.36 -43.81 -20.38
C TRP A 293 5.15 -43.47 -21.85
N SER A 294 5.71 -42.34 -22.29
CA SER A 294 5.76 -42.01 -23.72
C SER A 294 6.54 -43.08 -24.48
N SER A 295 6.11 -43.45 -25.69
CA SER A 295 6.77 -44.47 -26.53
C SER A 295 8.26 -44.22 -26.80
N SER A 296 8.71 -42.98 -26.72
CA SER A 296 10.13 -42.59 -26.87
C SER A 296 10.96 -42.69 -25.59
N LYS A 297 10.39 -43.16 -24.47
CA LYS A 297 11.06 -43.15 -23.16
C LYS A 297 12.08 -44.29 -23.06
N LEU A 298 13.32 -43.95 -22.72
CA LEU A 298 14.33 -44.92 -22.33
C LEU A 298 14.07 -45.42 -20.90
N ILE A 299 13.99 -46.74 -20.75
CA ILE A 299 13.87 -47.41 -19.44
C ILE A 299 15.27 -47.50 -18.82
N HIS A 300 15.49 -46.76 -17.74
CA HIS A 300 16.76 -46.78 -17.01
C HIS A 300 16.79 -47.90 -15.97
N GLU A 301 17.98 -48.50 -15.78
CA GLU A 301 18.25 -49.59 -14.82
C GLU A 301 17.73 -49.31 -13.41
N LYS A 302 17.73 -48.04 -12.98
CA LYS A 302 17.22 -47.62 -11.67
C LYS A 302 15.81 -48.13 -11.35
N HIS A 303 14.94 -48.27 -12.35
CA HIS A 303 13.57 -48.75 -12.16
C HIS A 303 13.53 -50.24 -11.88
N ILE A 304 14.37 -51.02 -12.58
CA ILE A 304 14.52 -52.46 -12.35
C ILE A 304 15.19 -52.71 -10.99
N ALA A 305 16.23 -51.94 -10.65
CA ALA A 305 16.88 -52.02 -9.34
C ALA A 305 15.92 -51.69 -8.19
N GLN A 306 15.04 -50.69 -8.37
CA GLN A 306 14.00 -50.36 -7.40
C GLN A 306 13.01 -51.51 -7.22
N LEU A 307 12.44 -52.04 -8.32
CA LEU A 307 11.53 -53.18 -8.27
C LEU A 307 12.18 -54.41 -7.61
N TYR A 308 13.45 -54.68 -7.92
CA TYR A 308 14.18 -55.76 -7.28
C TYR A 308 14.26 -55.54 -5.75
N GLY A 309 14.64 -54.33 -5.32
CA GLY A 309 14.71 -53.97 -3.91
C GLY A 309 13.37 -54.14 -3.17
N THR A 310 12.27 -53.67 -3.76
CA THR A 310 10.93 -53.80 -3.16
C THR A 310 10.43 -55.25 -3.14
N THR A 311 10.81 -56.05 -4.12
CA THR A 311 10.50 -57.48 -4.17
C THR A 311 11.24 -58.25 -3.09
N ILE A 312 12.54 -57.98 -2.89
CA ILE A 312 13.32 -58.58 -1.80
C ILE A 312 12.76 -58.15 -0.45
N GLN A 313 12.40 -56.88 -0.28
CA GLN A 313 11.75 -56.42 0.94
C GLN A 313 10.45 -57.21 1.21
N TYR A 314 9.58 -57.35 0.21
CA TYR A 314 8.34 -58.09 0.35
C TYR A 314 8.59 -59.56 0.73
N LEU A 315 9.56 -60.21 0.09
CA LEU A 315 9.99 -61.57 0.42
C LEU A 315 10.44 -61.69 1.88
N LEU A 316 11.27 -60.75 2.37
CA LEU A 316 11.79 -60.77 3.73
C LEU A 316 10.69 -60.57 4.79
N SER A 317 9.72 -59.69 4.51
CA SER A 317 8.57 -59.45 5.38
C SER A 317 7.59 -60.63 5.41
N ASN A 318 7.54 -61.41 4.32
CA ASN A 318 6.56 -62.49 4.13
C ASN A 318 7.19 -63.89 4.08
N LYS A 319 8.35 -64.10 4.72
CA LYS A 319 9.08 -65.40 4.71
C LYS A 319 8.23 -66.60 5.13
N HIS A 320 7.17 -66.38 5.90
CA HIS A 320 6.27 -67.43 6.36
C HIS A 320 5.37 -67.99 5.26
N LEU A 321 5.15 -67.26 4.15
CA LEU A 321 4.21 -67.65 3.09
C LEU A 321 4.69 -68.83 2.23
N LYS A 322 5.99 -69.21 2.25
CA LYS A 322 6.58 -70.29 1.44
C LYS A 322 6.22 -70.25 -0.07
N LYS A 323 5.92 -69.06 -0.61
CA LYS A 323 5.58 -68.85 -2.02
C LYS A 323 6.81 -68.46 -2.85
N LYS A 324 6.77 -68.77 -4.14
CA LYS A 324 7.73 -68.26 -5.14
C LYS A 324 7.34 -66.83 -5.49
N ILE A 325 8.28 -65.90 -5.37
CA ILE A 325 8.04 -64.47 -5.57
C ILE A 325 8.80 -64.00 -6.80
N PHE A 326 8.10 -63.36 -7.73
CA PHE A 326 8.63 -62.89 -8.99
C PHE A 326 8.48 -61.36 -9.10
N PRO A 327 9.55 -60.62 -9.40
CA PRO A 327 9.45 -59.22 -9.80
C PRO A 327 8.91 -59.14 -11.24
N VAL A 328 7.89 -58.32 -11.47
CA VAL A 328 7.31 -58.12 -12.81
C VAL A 328 7.25 -56.62 -13.11
N PHE A 329 7.94 -56.19 -14.18
CA PHE A 329 7.89 -54.81 -14.66
C PHE A 329 7.02 -54.74 -15.91
N ILE A 330 5.95 -53.95 -15.86
CA ILE A 330 4.96 -53.85 -16.95
C ILE A 330 4.90 -52.42 -17.46
N THR A 331 5.06 -52.26 -18.77
CA THR A 331 5.03 -50.96 -19.45
C THR A 331 4.34 -51.06 -20.81
N ASN A 332 3.98 -49.91 -21.38
CA ASN A 332 3.25 -49.78 -22.64
C ASN A 332 4.17 -49.59 -23.87
N ILE A 333 5.48 -49.77 -23.70
CA ILE A 333 6.52 -49.57 -24.74
C ILE A 333 7.03 -50.92 -25.23
#